data_AF-A0A7H9SAW9-F1
#
_entry.id   AF-A0A7H9SAW9-F1
#
_cell.length_a   1.000
_cell.length_b   1.000
_cell.length_c   1.000
_cell.angle_alpha   90.00
_cell.angle_beta   90.00
_cell.angle_gamma   90.00
#
_symmetry.space_group_name_H-M   'P 1'
#
loop_
_entity.id
_entity.type
_entity.pdbx_description
1 polymer ?
#
loop_
_entity_poly.entity_id
_entity_poly.type
_entity_poly.pdbx_seq_one_letter_code
_entity_poly.pdbx_strand_id
1 'polypeptide(L)'
;MEQIAIKKEIKALRNIGRNGCIYSNETPGEIIPFVDCFVPGELRVDLYSREREINGTGNTSDDWDVDECCARLMIIPFEQTLQGFRRAYRLARMCARLPRYQPRLAFALR
;
A
#
# COMPACT_ATOMS: atom_id res chain seq x y z
N MET A 1 18.33 -19.54 -8.38
CA MET A 1 16.87 -19.57 -8.66
C MET A 1 16.07 -18.61 -7.78
N GLU A 2 16.46 -18.37 -6.53
CA GLU A 2 15.71 -17.51 -5.59
C GLU A 2 15.62 -16.03 -6.01
N GLN A 3 16.71 -15.46 -6.55
CA GLN A 3 16.69 -14.09 -7.09
C GLN A 3 15.67 -13.89 -8.23
N ILE A 4 15.39 -14.93 -9.02
CA ILE A 4 14.39 -14.87 -10.10
C ILE A 4 12.98 -14.84 -9.50
N ALA A 5 12.74 -15.59 -8.42
CA ALA A 5 11.45 -15.60 -7.73
C ALA A 5 11.15 -14.23 -7.09
N ILE A 6 12.15 -13.60 -6.45
CA ILE A 6 12.00 -12.26 -5.87
C ILE A 6 11.75 -11.21 -6.95
N LYS A 7 12.49 -11.25 -8.06
CA LYS A 7 12.24 -10.33 -9.19
C LYS A 7 10.83 -10.50 -9.75
N LYS A 8 10.29 -11.72 -9.79
CA LYS A 8 8.90 -11.98 -10.19
C LYS A 8 7.90 -11.39 -9.19
N GLU A 9 8.12 -11.55 -7.90
CA GLU A 9 7.26 -11.00 -6.84
C GLU A 9 7.30 -9.46 -6.81
N ILE A 10 8.49 -8.85 -6.91
CA ILE A 10 8.65 -7.39 -7.03
C ILE A 10 7.98 -6.89 -8.30
N LYS A 11 8.14 -7.60 -9.43
CA LYS A 11 7.46 -7.25 -10.68
C LYS A 11 5.94 -7.41 -10.57
N ALA A 12 5.46 -8.44 -9.88
CA ALA A 12 4.04 -8.62 -9.61
C ALA A 12 3.49 -7.48 -8.77
N LEU A 13 4.19 -7.08 -7.70
CA LEU A 13 3.81 -5.94 -6.85
C LEU A 13 3.84 -4.61 -7.62
N ARG A 14 4.84 -4.38 -8.48
CA ARG A 14 4.88 -3.22 -9.37
C ARG A 14 3.77 -3.23 -10.42
N ASN A 15 3.42 -4.39 -10.94
CA ASN A 15 2.31 -4.54 -11.88
C ASN A 15 0.97 -4.33 -11.19
N ILE A 16 0.84 -4.78 -9.93
CA ILE A 16 -0.32 -4.53 -9.08
C ILE A 16 -0.43 -3.02 -8.78
N GLY A 17 0.66 -2.36 -8.37
CA GLY A 17 0.68 -0.92 -8.15
C GLY A 17 0.36 -0.13 -9.42
N ARG A 18 0.95 -0.49 -10.57
CA ARG A 18 0.67 0.16 -11.87
C ARG A 18 -0.74 -0.09 -12.40
N ASN A 19 -1.32 -1.27 -12.17
CA ASN A 19 -2.72 -1.56 -12.55
C ASN A 19 -3.73 -1.04 -11.50
N GLY A 20 -3.28 -0.83 -10.26
CA GLY A 20 -4.01 -0.19 -9.16
C GLY A 20 -3.80 1.33 -9.09
N CYS A 21 -2.94 1.91 -9.95
CA CYS A 21 -2.90 3.36 -10.22
C CYS A 21 -4.20 3.86 -10.87
N ILE A 22 -5.10 2.95 -11.23
CA ILE A 22 -6.52 3.27 -11.34
C ILE A 22 -7.12 2.79 -10.02
N TYR A 23 -7.59 3.73 -9.21
CA TYR A 23 -8.60 3.50 -8.19
C TYR A 23 -9.82 2.81 -8.84
N SER A 24 -9.73 1.51 -9.09
CA SER A 24 -10.66 0.77 -9.92
C SER A 24 -11.77 0.17 -9.06
N ASN A 25 -13.00 0.44 -9.44
CA ASN A 25 -14.23 -0.08 -8.83
C ASN A 25 -14.50 -1.56 -9.14
N GLU A 26 -13.47 -2.35 -9.50
CA GLU A 26 -13.65 -3.75 -9.88
C GLU A 26 -13.18 -4.70 -8.78
N THR A 27 -13.87 -5.84 -8.71
CA THR A 27 -13.91 -6.79 -7.59
C THR A 27 -12.56 -7.14 -6.94
N PRO A 28 -12.51 -7.22 -5.60
CA PRO A 28 -11.29 -7.06 -4.80
C PRO A 28 -10.49 -8.36 -4.71
N GLY A 29 -9.56 -8.55 -5.65
CA GLY A 29 -8.41 -9.41 -5.41
C GLY A 29 -7.37 -8.71 -4.53
N GLU A 30 -7.71 -8.37 -3.27
CA GLU A 30 -6.87 -7.79 -2.20
C GLU A 30 -5.58 -7.06 -2.66
N ILE A 31 -5.70 -6.11 -3.60
CA ILE A 31 -4.62 -5.14 -3.83
C ILE A 31 -4.60 -4.27 -2.58
N ILE A 32 -3.49 -4.28 -1.86
CA ILE A 32 -3.35 -3.41 -0.70
C ILE A 32 -2.87 -2.06 -1.20
N PRO A 33 -3.71 -1.02 -1.08
CA PRO A 33 -3.32 0.31 -1.49
C PRO A 33 -2.13 0.77 -0.64
N PHE A 34 -1.37 1.72 -1.17
CA PHE A 34 -0.27 2.39 -0.47
C PHE A 34 0.98 1.54 -0.20
N VAL A 35 1.14 0.35 -0.78
CA VAL A 35 2.37 -0.46 -0.62
C VAL A 35 3.11 -0.61 -1.94
N ASP A 36 4.35 -0.14 -1.96
CA ASP A 36 5.20 -0.14 -3.15
C ASP A 36 6.54 -0.85 -2.93
N CYS A 37 7.18 -1.25 -4.05
CA CYS A 37 8.50 -1.87 -4.04
C CYS A 37 9.34 -1.39 -5.23
N PHE A 38 9.83 -0.15 -5.16
CA PHE A 38 10.67 0.45 -6.21
C PHE A 38 12.17 0.18 -6.05
N VAL A 39 12.63 -0.07 -4.82
CA VAL A 39 14.04 -0.38 -4.53
C VAL A 39 14.15 -1.83 -4.06
N PRO A 40 15.06 -2.64 -4.63
CA PRO A 40 15.28 -4.01 -4.16
C PRO A 40 15.66 -4.04 -2.67
N GLY A 41 15.02 -4.92 -1.90
CA GLY A 41 15.24 -5.00 -0.45
C GLY A 41 14.44 -3.99 0.38
N GLU A 42 13.59 -3.17 -0.25
CA GLU A 42 12.74 -2.20 0.45
C GLU A 42 11.28 -2.31 0.01
N LEU A 43 10.39 -2.37 0.99
CA LEU A 43 8.98 -2.05 0.79
C LEU A 43 8.72 -0.64 1.31
N ARG A 44 7.85 0.09 0.62
CA ARG A 44 7.47 1.45 0.99
C ARG A 44 5.98 1.47 1.27
N VAL A 45 5.59 2.15 2.34
CA VAL A 45 4.19 2.40 2.67
C VAL A 45 3.91 3.88 2.59
N ASP A 46 2.98 4.28 1.73
CA ASP A 46 2.54 5.66 1.55
C ASP A 46 1.50 6.03 2.62
N LEU A 47 2.00 6.57 3.73
CA LEU A 47 1.15 6.98 4.85
C LEU A 47 0.39 8.28 4.57
N TYR A 48 0.92 9.13 3.68
CA TYR A 48 0.31 10.41 3.32
C TYR A 48 -0.97 10.17 2.53
N SER A 49 -0.88 9.45 1.42
CA SER A 49 -2.05 9.13 0.60
C SER A 49 -3.08 8.28 1.35
N ARG A 50 -2.62 7.45 2.29
CA ARG A 50 -3.48 6.69 3.19
C ARG A 50 -4.29 7.60 4.12
N GLU A 51 -3.66 8.57 4.75
CA GLU A 51 -4.35 9.48 5.68
C GLU A 51 -5.37 10.35 4.93
N ARG A 52 -5.01 10.85 3.75
CA ARG A 52 -5.93 11.60 2.88
C ARG A 52 -7.16 10.78 2.48
N GLU A 53 -6.98 9.50 2.17
CA GLU A 53 -8.08 8.58 1.88
C GLU A 53 -8.99 8.38 3.10
N ILE A 54 -8.41 8.18 4.30
CA ILE A 54 -9.18 8.07 5.56
C ILE A 54 -10.00 9.33 5.84
N ASN A 55 -9.43 10.49 5.54
CA ASN A 55 -10.07 11.79 5.77
C ASN A 55 -11.04 12.19 4.64
N GLY A 56 -11.18 11.38 3.59
CA GLY A 56 -12.07 11.66 2.47
C GLY A 56 -11.63 12.82 1.58
N THR A 57 -10.37 13.27 1.70
CA THR A 57 -9.81 14.37 0.89
C THR A 57 -9.50 13.92 -0.55
N GLY A 58 -9.23 12.62 -0.73
CA GLY A 58 -8.81 12.06 -2.01
C GLY A 58 -7.36 12.40 -2.35
N ASN A 59 -6.79 11.60 -3.26
CA ASN A 59 -5.39 11.70 -3.70
C ASN A 59 -5.24 12.34 -5.09
N THR A 60 -6.32 12.89 -5.64
CA THR A 60 -6.36 13.57 -6.95
C THR A 60 -6.69 15.06 -6.81
N SER A 61 -6.68 15.59 -5.59
CA SER A 61 -7.00 16.98 -5.31
C SER A 61 -5.77 17.88 -5.47
N ASP A 62 -6.00 19.17 -5.71
CA ASP A 62 -4.95 20.15 -6.01
C ASP A 62 -4.00 20.43 -4.83
N ASP A 63 -4.40 20.07 -3.60
CA ASP A 63 -3.60 20.18 -2.38
C ASP A 63 -2.66 18.98 -2.16
N TRP A 64 -2.47 18.13 -3.16
CA TRP A 64 -1.55 17.00 -3.05
C TRP A 64 -0.08 17.46 -3.04
N ASP A 65 0.55 17.39 -1.87
CA ASP A 65 1.97 17.70 -1.68
C ASP A 65 2.89 16.49 -1.92
N VAL A 66 3.75 16.60 -2.94
CA VAL A 66 4.74 15.59 -3.31
C VAL A 66 5.81 15.42 -2.23
N ASP A 67 6.27 16.53 -1.66
CA ASP A 67 7.38 16.55 -0.70
C ASP A 67 6.92 15.98 0.64
N GLU A 68 5.70 16.33 1.08
CA GLU A 68 5.09 15.72 2.27
C GLU A 68 4.86 14.22 2.06
N CYS A 69 4.37 13.82 0.89
CA CYS A 69 4.22 12.40 0.54
C CYS A 69 5.55 11.65 0.68
N CYS A 70 6.61 12.17 0.07
CA CYS A 70 7.95 11.60 0.15
C CYS A 70 8.49 11.53 1.58
N ALA A 71 8.30 12.58 2.38
CA ALA A 71 8.75 12.63 3.78
C ALA A 71 8.01 11.63 4.68
N ARG A 72 6.80 11.21 4.29
CA ARG A 72 5.92 10.32 5.07
C ARG A 72 5.93 8.87 4.57
N LEU A 73 6.83 8.53 3.64
CA LEU A 73 7.04 7.15 3.23
C LEU A 73 7.66 6.33 4.37
N MET A 74 6.96 5.31 4.83
CA MET A 74 7.52 4.32 5.75
C MET A 74 8.27 3.25 4.96
N ILE A 75 9.56 3.09 5.25
CA ILE A 75 10.41 2.09 4.61
C ILE A 75 10.50 0.85 5.51
N ILE A 76 10.17 -0.31 4.94
CA ILE A 76 10.33 -1.63 5.58
C ILE A 76 11.44 -2.38 4.83
N PRO A 77 12.65 -2.45 5.40
CA PRO A 77 13.74 -3.20 4.80
C PRO A 77 13.49 -4.71 4.91
N PHE A 78 14.02 -5.48 3.96
CA PHE A 78 13.94 -6.93 3.99
C PHE A 78 15.15 -7.59 3.35
N GLU A 79 15.54 -8.74 3.89
CA GLU A 79 16.51 -9.62 3.23
C GLU A 79 15.97 -10.03 1.87
N GLN A 80 16.80 -9.93 0.82
CA GLN A 80 16.44 -10.30 -0.55
C GLN A 80 16.38 -11.84 -0.71
N THR A 81 15.49 -12.46 0.06
CA THR A 81 15.04 -13.85 0.05
C THR A 81 13.52 -13.86 -0.12
N LEU A 82 12.94 -14.96 -0.60
CA LEU A 82 11.49 -15.06 -0.77
C LEU A 82 10.76 -14.93 0.59
N GLN A 83 11.35 -15.51 1.63
CA GLN A 83 10.79 -15.46 2.97
C GLN A 83 10.90 -14.05 3.59
N GLY A 84 12.02 -13.36 3.40
CA GLY A 84 12.22 -11.98 3.82
C GLY A 84 11.18 -11.05 3.22
N PHE A 85 10.99 -11.15 1.91
CA PHE A 85 9.94 -10.41 1.20
C PHE A 85 8.54 -10.69 1.74
N ARG A 86 8.15 -11.97 1.91
CA ARG A 86 6.81 -12.33 2.41
C ARG A 86 6.55 -11.81 3.82
N ARG A 87 7.56 -11.82 4.70
CA ARG A 87 7.44 -11.27 6.06
C ARG A 87 7.26 -9.76 6.02
N ALA A 88 8.10 -9.06 5.28
CA ALA A 88 8.02 -7.62 5.12
C ALA A 88 6.71 -7.19 4.46
N TYR A 89 6.24 -7.94 3.46
CA TYR A 89 4.96 -7.67 2.82
C TYR A 89 3.82 -7.81 3.80
N ARG A 90 3.76 -8.89 4.60
CA ARG A 90 2.74 -9.02 5.66
C ARG A 90 2.76 -7.85 6.64
N LEU A 91 3.94 -7.34 7.00
CA LEU A 91 4.06 -6.16 7.86
C LEU A 91 3.51 -4.91 7.17
N ALA A 92 3.93 -4.65 5.92
CA ALA A 92 3.43 -3.56 5.11
C ALA A 92 1.90 -3.60 4.97
N ARG A 93 1.33 -4.79 4.75
CA ARG A 93 -0.12 -5.01 4.72
C ARG A 93 -0.83 -4.57 6.00
N MET A 94 -0.23 -4.83 7.17
CA MET A 94 -0.80 -4.44 8.45
C MET A 94 -0.74 -2.93 8.65
N CYS A 95 0.36 -2.28 8.25
CA CYS A 95 0.53 -0.84 8.32
C CYS A 95 -0.39 -0.08 7.36
N ALA A 96 -0.53 -0.56 6.13
CA ALA A 96 -1.30 0.08 5.07
C ALA A 96 -2.81 -0.10 5.23
N ARG A 97 -3.25 -1.10 6.00
CA ARG A 97 -4.68 -1.44 6.14
C ARG A 97 -5.47 -0.21 6.58
N LEU A 98 -6.46 0.16 5.77
CA LEU A 98 -7.45 1.16 6.17
C LEU A 98 -8.29 0.59 7.32
N PRO A 99 -8.69 1.42 8.30
CA PRO A 99 -9.71 1.03 9.25
C PRO A 99 -10.91 0.51 8.44
N ARG A 100 -11.38 -0.70 8.73
CA ARG A 100 -12.63 -1.17 8.13
C ARG A 100 -13.71 -0.23 8.61
N TYR A 101 -14.17 0.68 7.77
CA TYR A 101 -15.40 1.42 8.03
C TYR A 101 -16.51 0.37 8.15
N GLN A 102 -16.93 0.05 9.36
CA GLN A 102 -18.08 -0.80 9.62
C GLN A 102 -19.31 0.12 9.58
N PRO A 103 -20.16 0.08 8.54
CA PRO A 103 -21.33 0.96 8.46
C PRO A 103 -22.43 0.58 9.47
N ARG A 104 -22.19 -0.36 10.38
CA ARG A 104 -23.23 -1.04 11.18
C ARG A 104 -23.34 -0.60 12.64
N LEU A 105 -22.63 0.43 13.08
CA LEU A 105 -22.75 0.94 14.46
C LEU A 105 -23.18 2.41 14.57
N ALA A 106 -23.57 3.06 13.47
CA ALA A 106 -24.00 4.46 13.49
C ALA A 106 -25.52 4.66 13.71
N PHE A 107 -26.29 3.61 14.01
CA PHE A 107 -27.71 3.72 14.35
C PHE A 107 -28.02 2.98 15.66
N ALA A 108 -27.58 3.53 16.79
CA ALA A 108 -28.05 3.08 18.10
C ALA A 108 -28.13 4.21 19.14
N LEU A 109 -28.26 5.48 18.72
CA LEU A 109 -28.58 6.60 19.60
C LEU A 109 -29.54 7.56 18.90
N ARG A 110 -30.81 7.17 18.84
CA ARG A 110 -31.96 8.07 18.80
C ARG A 110 -33.04 7.52 19.71
#